data_AF-A0A7X4GGP3-F1
#
_entry.id   AF-A0A7X4GGP3-F1
#
_cell.length_a   1.000
_cell.length_b   1.000
_cell.length_c   1.000
_cell.angle_alpha   90.00
_cell.angle_beta   90.00
_cell.angle_gamma   90.00
#
_symmetry.space_group_name_H-M   'P 1'
#
loop_
_entity.id
_entity.type
_entity.pdbx_description
1 polymer ?
#
loop_
_entity_poly.entity_id
_entity_poly.type
_entity_poly.pdbx_seq_one_letter_code
_entity_poly.pdbx_strand_id
1 'polypeptide(L)'
;MQVIRTIAWIVVTAILVAFIAMNWNRAPVNFWPLENGNYIHFDWPVGFVALLFFGLGMLPVWLYLRAVRWRLNRRIASLENSLRANSTTALSSSPAQPVTTPAMVPEADQATITETSPEPLKP
;
A
#
# COMPACT_ATOMS: atom_id res chain seq x y z
N MET A 1 -9.71 16.63 -8.79
CA MET A 1 -10.15 15.29 -8.30
C MET A 1 -11.62 15.22 -7.88
N GLN A 2 -12.15 16.25 -7.19
CA GLN A 2 -13.51 16.21 -6.64
C GLN A 2 -14.61 16.21 -7.72
N VAL A 3 -14.47 17.04 -8.76
CA VAL A 3 -15.42 17.07 -9.90
C VAL A 3 -15.51 15.72 -10.61
N ILE A 4 -14.36 15.12 -10.94
CA ILE A 4 -14.28 13.78 -11.58
C ILE A 4 -14.96 12.73 -10.69
N ARG A 5 -14.72 12.78 -9.37
CA ARG A 5 -15.36 11.88 -8.41
C ARG A 5 -16.87 12.08 -8.37
N THR A 6 -17.35 13.32 -8.41
CA THR A 6 -18.78 13.63 -8.42
C THR A 6 -19.45 13.16 -9.71
N ILE A 7 -18.83 13.39 -10.87
CA ILE A 7 -19.34 12.91 -12.17
C ILE A 7 -19.41 11.38 -12.17
N ALA A 8 -18.37 10.70 -11.69
CA ALA A 8 -18.38 9.23 -11.59
C ALA A 8 -19.54 8.74 -10.71
N TRP A 9 -19.78 9.38 -9.56
CA TRP A 9 -20.91 9.03 -8.70
C TRP A 9 -22.26 9.28 -9.36
N ILE A 10 -22.42 10.40 -10.09
CA ILE A 10 -23.64 10.72 -10.84
C ILE A 10 -23.92 9.66 -11.91
N VAL A 11 -22.90 9.22 -12.65
CA VAL A 11 -23.04 8.18 -13.67
C VAL A 11 -23.43 6.86 -13.02
N VAL A 12 -22.78 6.48 -11.92
CA VAL A 12 -23.09 5.25 -11.18
C VAL A 12 -24.53 5.28 -10.65
N THR A 13 -24.98 6.38 -10.04
CA THR A 13 -26.36 6.49 -9.55
C THR A 13 -27.38 6.51 -10.69
N ALA A 14 -27.09 7.15 -11.81
CA ALA A 14 -27.95 7.11 -12.99
C ALA A 14 -28.13 5.67 -13.53
N ILE A 15 -27.05 4.91 -13.65
CA ILE A 15 -27.09 3.48 -14.04
C ILE A 15 -27.90 2.67 -13.02
N LEU A 16 -27.68 2.91 -11.73
CA LEU A 16 -28.39 2.23 -10.64
C LEU A 16 -29.91 2.43 -10.74
N VAL A 17 -30.34 3.68 -10.93
CA VAL A 17 -31.76 4.04 -11.05
C VAL A 17 -32.36 3.45 -12.33
N ALA A 18 -31.66 3.56 -13.47
CA ALA A 18 -32.10 2.97 -14.73
C ALA A 18 -32.27 1.44 -14.62
N PHE A 19 -31.33 0.77 -13.95
CA PHE A 19 -31.39 -0.67 -13.70
C PHE A 19 -32.60 -1.07 -12.85
N ILE A 20 -32.88 -0.33 -11.77
CA ILE A 20 -34.07 -0.57 -10.94
C ILE A 20 -35.36 -0.38 -11.76
N ALA A 21 -35.42 0.69 -12.56
CA ALA A 21 -36.59 0.99 -13.40
C ALA A 21 -36.82 -0.07 -14.49
N MET A 22 -35.77 -0.52 -15.19
CA MET A 22 -35.88 -1.58 -16.21
C MET A 22 -36.22 -2.95 -15.61
N ASN A 23 -35.76 -3.23 -14.40
CA ASN A 23 -36.01 -4.50 -13.71
C ASN A 23 -37.17 -4.40 -12.71
N TRP A 24 -38.10 -3.47 -12.92
CA TRP A 24 -39.31 -3.34 -12.11
C TRP A 24 -40.34 -4.43 -12.48
N ASN A 25 -39.93 -5.69 -12.37
CA ASN A 25 -40.82 -6.83 -12.49
C ASN A 25 -41.15 -7.35 -11.09
N ARG A 26 -42.44 -7.60 -10.83
CA ARG A 26 -42.92 -8.11 -9.54
C ARG A 26 -42.90 -9.63 -9.62
N ALA A 27 -41.95 -10.24 -8.90
CA ALA A 27 -41.90 -11.69 -8.81
C ALA A 27 -42.75 -12.13 -7.60
N PRO A 28 -43.82 -12.90 -7.83
CA PRO A 28 -44.62 -13.43 -6.72
C PRO A 28 -43.81 -14.52 -6.02
N VAL A 29 -43.45 -14.29 -4.76
CA VAL A 29 -42.82 -15.30 -3.91
C VAL A 29 -43.87 -15.90 -2.99
N ASN A 30 -44.06 -17.22 -3.08
CA ASN A 30 -44.99 -17.98 -2.25
C ASN A 30 -44.27 -18.42 -0.98
N PHE A 31 -44.54 -17.75 0.15
CA PHE A 31 -43.83 -18.02 1.40
C PHE A 31 -44.38 -19.22 2.16
N TRP A 32 -45.71 -19.34 2.30
CA TRP A 32 -46.32 -20.39 3.09
C TRP A 32 -47.73 -20.76 2.59
N PRO A 33 -48.06 -22.06 2.47
CA PRO A 33 -49.43 -22.50 2.21
C PRO A 33 -50.27 -22.32 3.48
N LEU A 34 -51.34 -21.53 3.39
CA LEU A 34 -52.35 -21.47 4.45
C LEU A 34 -53.26 -22.68 4.36
N GLU A 35 -53.86 -23.03 5.51
CA GLU A 35 -54.78 -24.17 5.71
C GLU A 35 -55.98 -24.18 4.73
N ASN A 36 -56.25 -23.04 4.09
CA ASN A 36 -57.32 -22.80 3.13
C ASN A 36 -56.89 -23.04 1.67
N GLY A 37 -55.66 -23.53 1.43
CA GLY A 37 -55.09 -23.67 0.08
C GLY A 37 -54.62 -22.35 -0.57
N ASN A 38 -54.63 -21.25 0.18
CA ASN A 38 -54.17 -19.95 -0.28
C ASN A 38 -52.70 -19.71 0.11
N TYR A 39 -51.93 -18.99 -0.69
CA TYR A 39 -50.55 -18.63 -0.36
C TYR A 39 -50.47 -17.17 0.05
N ILE A 40 -49.57 -16.84 0.97
CA ILE A 40 -49.18 -15.43 1.16
C ILE A 40 -48.34 -15.04 -0.06
N HIS A 41 -48.93 -14.23 -0.92
CA HIS A 41 -48.26 -13.61 -2.06
C HIS A 41 -47.51 -12.37 -1.58
N PHE A 42 -46.18 -12.41 -1.67
CA PHE A 42 -45.38 -11.22 -1.46
C PHE A 42 -44.66 -10.88 -2.76
N ASP A 43 -45.05 -9.77 -3.36
CA ASP A 43 -44.49 -9.30 -4.61
C ASP A 43 -43.22 -8.49 -4.35
N TRP A 44 -42.06 -9.14 -4.42
CA TRP A 44 -40.79 -8.42 -4.35
C TRP A 44 -40.42 -7.85 -5.73
N PRO A 45 -40.04 -6.55 -5.81
CA PRO A 45 -39.47 -6.01 -7.03
C PRO A 45 -38.08 -6.64 -7.27
N VAL A 46 -37.96 -7.37 -8.38
CA VAL A 46 -36.72 -8.09 -8.77
C VAL A 46 -35.53 -7.14 -8.87
N GLY A 47 -35.75 -5.90 -9.32
CA GLY A 47 -34.72 -4.87 -9.41
C GLY A 47 -34.01 -4.58 -8.10
N PHE A 48 -34.70 -4.55 -6.96
CA PHE A 48 -34.06 -4.33 -5.65
C PHE A 48 -33.18 -5.51 -5.25
N VAL A 49 -33.66 -6.74 -5.47
CA VAL A 49 -32.91 -7.96 -5.16
C VAL A 49 -31.64 -8.01 -6.01
N ALA A 50 -31.77 -7.84 -7.32
CA ALA A 50 -30.66 -7.86 -8.25
C ALA A 50 -29.62 -6.77 -7.93
N LEU A 51 -30.07 -5.58 -7.54
CA LEU A 51 -29.18 -4.51 -7.12
C LEU A 51 -28.41 -4.83 -5.83
N LEU A 52 -29.09 -5.44 -4.87
CA LEU A 52 -28.51 -5.82 -3.59
C LEU A 52 -27.43 -6.89 -3.80
N PHE A 53 -27.70 -7.91 -4.61
CA PHE A 53 -26.72 -8.94 -4.98
C PHE A 53 -25.58 -8.37 -5.83
N PHE A 54 -25.85 -7.45 -6.76
CA PHE A 54 -24.81 -6.76 -7.52
C PHE A 54 -23.88 -5.96 -6.61
N GLY A 55 -24.44 -5.19 -5.68
CA GLY A 55 -23.68 -4.46 -4.66
C GLY A 55 -22.88 -5.39 -3.76
N LEU A 56 -23.48 -6.51 -3.34
CA LEU A 56 -22.82 -7.54 -2.53
C LEU A 56 -21.69 -8.26 -3.27
N GLY A 57 -21.83 -8.48 -4.58
CA GLY A 57 -20.76 -9.04 -5.43
C GLY A 57 -19.61 -8.06 -5.65
N MET A 58 -19.90 -6.76 -5.70
CA MET A 58 -18.89 -5.71 -5.88
C MET A 58 -18.15 -5.36 -4.57
N LEU A 59 -18.81 -5.53 -3.42
CA LEU A 59 -18.28 -5.29 -2.08
C LEU A 59 -16.93 -6.00 -1.80
N PRO A 60 -16.76 -7.32 -2.02
CA PRO A 60 -15.50 -8.01 -1.73
C PRO A 60 -14.33 -7.50 -2.58
N VAL A 61 -14.58 -7.23 -3.88
CA VAL A 61 -13.57 -6.67 -4.79
C VAL A 61 -13.18 -5.25 -4.37
N TRP A 62 -14.16 -4.43 -4.00
CA TRP A 62 -13.93 -3.06 -3.55
C TRP A 62 -13.12 -3.03 -2.23
N LEU A 63 -13.45 -3.88 -1.27
CA LEU A 63 -12.72 -3.99 0.00
C LEU A 63 -11.27 -4.42 -0.23
N TYR A 64 -11.06 -5.41 -1.12
CA TYR A 64 -9.72 -5.88 -1.48
C TYR A 64 -8.87 -4.76 -2.08
N LEU A 65 -9.39 -4.09 -3.11
CA LEU A 65 -8.69 -2.96 -3.75
C LEU A 65 -8.40 -1.83 -2.76
N ARG A 66 -9.32 -1.56 -1.83
CA ARG A 66 -9.13 -0.57 -0.76
C ARG A 66 -8.00 -0.96 0.19
N ALA A 67 -7.93 -2.23 0.59
CA ALA A 67 -6.87 -2.75 1.46
C ALA A 67 -5.50 -2.69 0.79
N VAL A 68 -5.41 -3.07 -0.49
CA VAL A 68 -4.17 -2.97 -1.28
C VAL A 68 -3.70 -1.53 -1.35
N ARG A 69 -4.59 -0.58 -1.65
CA ARG A 69 -4.23 0.85 -1.71
C ARG A 69 -3.74 1.37 -0.36
N TRP A 70 -4.36 0.95 0.73
CA TRP A 70 -3.93 1.31 2.08
C TRP A 70 -2.53 0.75 2.41
N ARG A 71 -2.27 -0.52 2.06
CA ARG A 71 -0.96 -1.15 2.25
C ARG A 71 0.14 -0.48 1.44
N LEU A 72 -0.13 -0.12 0.18
CA LEU A 72 0.83 0.57 -0.67
C LEU A 72 1.19 1.95 -0.11
N ASN A 73 0.19 2.74 0.31
CA ASN A 73 0.44 4.04 0.92
C ASN A 73 1.29 3.94 2.20
N ARG A 74 1.04 2.94 3.05
CA ARG A 74 1.87 2.71 4.25
C ARG A 74 3.31 2.35 3.90
N ARG A 75 3.52 1.51 2.88
CA ARG A 75 4.86 1.13 2.42
C ARG A 75 5.63 2.34 1.89
N ILE A 76 4.98 3.17 1.08
CA ILE A 76 5.57 4.40 0.55
C ILE A 76 5.98 5.32 1.71
N ALA A 77 5.09 5.58 2.67
CA ALA A 77 5.41 6.41 3.83
C ALA A 77 6.58 5.86 4.66
N SER A 78 6.67 4.53 4.83
CA SER A 78 7.80 3.90 5.51
C SER A 78 9.11 4.09 4.75
N LEU A 79 9.10 3.93 3.43
CA LEU A 79 10.29 4.11 2.58
C LEU A 79 10.75 5.58 2.60
N GLU A 80 9.82 6.52 2.50
CA GLU A 80 10.09 7.95 2.61
C GLU A 80 10.72 8.30 3.96
N ASN A 81 10.20 7.74 5.07
CA ASN A 81 10.76 7.95 6.40
C ASN A 81 12.17 7.36 6.54
N SER A 82 12.42 6.15 6.04
CA SER A 82 13.75 5.53 6.04
C SER A 82 14.75 6.32 5.18
N LEU A 83 14.34 6.81 4.01
CA LEU A 83 15.17 7.69 3.19
C LEU A 83 15.52 8.99 3.91
N ARG A 84 14.53 9.64 4.55
CA ARG A 84 14.79 10.83 5.36
C ARG A 84 15.75 10.55 6.51
N ALA A 85 15.55 9.48 7.27
CA ALA A 85 16.42 9.09 8.38
C ALA A 85 17.86 8.76 7.94
N ASN A 86 18.03 8.10 6.79
CA ASN A 86 19.35 7.82 6.22
C ASN A 86 20.04 9.10 5.72
N SER A 87 19.29 10.02 5.12
CA SER A 87 19.83 11.33 4.69
C SER A 87 20.24 12.22 5.86
N THR A 88 19.53 12.20 6.99
CA THR A 88 19.94 12.91 8.21
C THR A 88 21.10 12.22 8.93
N THR A 89 21.18 10.89 8.91
CA THR A 89 22.33 10.16 9.49
C THR A 89 23.61 10.47 8.72
N ALA A 90 23.56 10.53 7.38
CA ALA A 90 24.70 10.90 6.55
C ALA A 90 25.23 12.32 6.81
N LEU A 91 24.37 13.25 7.23
CA LEU A 91 24.77 14.61 7.63
C LEU A 91 25.33 14.68 9.05
N SER A 92 24.91 13.77 9.94
CA SER A 92 25.38 13.69 11.32
C SER A 92 26.66 12.83 11.50
N SER A 93 26.96 11.95 10.55
CA SER A 93 28.22 11.19 10.50
C SER A 93 29.26 11.90 9.64
N SER A 94 29.67 13.11 10.02
CA SER A 94 31.00 13.60 9.67
C SER A 94 31.95 13.03 10.72
N PRO A 95 32.80 12.04 10.40
CA PRO A 95 33.83 11.61 11.33
C PRO A 95 34.80 12.78 11.49
N ALA A 96 34.88 13.35 12.69
CA ALA A 96 36.07 14.08 13.07
C ALA A 96 37.23 13.07 12.94
N GLN A 97 38.00 13.18 11.85
CA GLN A 97 39.21 12.41 11.67
C GLN A 97 40.10 12.70 12.88
N PRO A 98 40.58 11.68 13.62
CA PRO A 98 41.68 11.90 14.54
C PRO A 98 42.86 12.31 13.68
N VAL A 99 43.22 13.59 13.71
CA VAL A 99 44.45 14.07 13.11
C VAL A 99 45.59 13.31 13.78
N THR A 100 46.21 12.40 13.05
CA THR A 100 47.45 11.78 13.50
C THR A 100 48.52 12.85 13.26
N THR A 101 48.77 13.67 14.27
CA THR A 101 49.91 14.59 14.28
C THR A 101 51.17 13.75 14.10
N PRO A 102 51.95 13.94 13.02
CA PRO A 102 53.29 13.36 12.95
C PRO A 102 54.10 14.00 14.08
N ALA A 103 54.48 13.21 15.06
CA ALA A 103 55.40 13.63 16.10
C ALA A 103 56.68 14.14 15.41
N MET A 104 56.93 15.43 15.59
CA MET A 104 58.18 16.10 15.28
C MET A 104 59.32 15.30 15.92
N VAL A 105 60.11 14.65 15.08
CA VAL A 105 61.39 14.04 15.44
C VAL A 105 62.36 15.19 15.75
N PRO A 106 62.92 15.29 16.96
CA PRO A 106 64.14 16.05 17.16
C PRO A 106 65.30 15.16 16.74
N GLU A 107 65.98 15.61 15.69
CA GLU A 107 67.33 15.21 15.33
C GLU A 107 68.23 15.21 16.59
N ALA A 108 68.72 14.04 16.99
CA ALA A 108 69.92 13.88 17.78
C ALA A 108 70.50 12.49 17.48
N ASP A 109 71.31 12.47 16.42
CA ASP A 109 72.65 11.87 16.39
C ASP A 109 72.86 10.60 17.24
N GLN A 110 73.06 9.46 16.59
CA GLN A 110 74.05 8.40 16.85
C GLN A 110 73.72 7.25 15.89
N ALA A 111 74.32 7.26 14.70
CA ALA A 111 75.51 6.48 14.41
C ALA A 111 75.25 4.96 14.39
N THR A 112 75.48 4.41 13.19
CA THR A 112 76.15 3.13 12.95
C THR A 112 75.24 1.95 12.56
N ILE A 113 75.64 1.37 11.42
CA ILE A 113 75.55 -0.03 10.95
C ILE A 113 74.17 -0.60 10.59
N THR A 114 73.82 -0.76 9.31
CA THR A 114 74.41 -1.62 8.25
C THR A 114 73.64 -2.95 8.16
N GLU A 115 73.26 -3.30 6.93
CA GLU A 115 72.90 -4.65 6.46
C GLU A 115 71.60 -5.27 7.00
N THR A 116 70.82 -6.08 6.28
CA THR A 116 70.88 -6.71 4.96
C THR A 116 69.46 -7.31 4.81
N SER A 117 68.68 -6.85 3.84
CA SER A 117 68.34 -7.62 2.62
C SER A 117 66.98 -8.33 2.71
N PRO A 118 66.23 -8.44 1.60
CA PRO A 118 64.81 -8.69 1.58
C PRO A 118 64.50 -10.19 1.42
N GLU A 119 63.36 -10.64 1.92
CA GLU A 119 62.82 -11.95 1.53
C GLU A 119 61.54 -11.74 0.71
N PRO A 120 61.59 -12.02 -0.60
CA PRO A 120 60.39 -12.30 -1.36
C PRO A 120 60.38 -13.75 -1.84
N LEU A 121 59.17 -14.31 -1.81
CA LEU A 121 58.62 -15.28 -2.77
C LEU A 121 59.31 -16.65 -2.86
N LYS A 122 58.52 -17.68 -2.55
CA LYS A 122 58.77 -19.04 -3.03
C LYS A 122 57.55 -19.55 -3.81
N PRO A 123 57.74 -20.18 -4.99
CA PRO A 123 56.74 -21.05 -5.62
C PRO A 123 56.65 -22.44 -4.96
#